data_AF-A0A6P6RUQ9-F1
#
_entry.id   AF-A0A6P6RUQ9-F1
#
_cell.length_a   1.000
_cell.length_b   1.000
_cell.length_c   1.000
_cell.angle_alpha   90.00
_cell.angle_beta   90.00
_cell.angle_gamma   90.00
#
_symmetry.space_group_name_H-M   'P 1'
#
loop_
_entity.id
_entity.type
_entity.pdbx_description
1 polymer ?
#
loop_
_entity_poly.entity_id
_entity_poly.type
_entity_poly.pdbx_seq_one_letter_code
_entity_poly.pdbx_strand_id
1 'polypeptide(L)'
;MEGPVGGPSEAASPDIDAEYPGASLLRLAVFLWFALFTVTVLIRYALLAQQQHLPGTISPGGPAATAAVAVATVTSAKDATRIQLFKIHVVLLRAVIREVICNFFGKCLVTTRWVLFWVLWKDKDGLEVYVHRDRISLKRATVLRRKTIVFIRHGESIWNLCFNRGVLTPEFPLRLFLLVLCELLLLWEFDSVLLDSPLSSLGIEQALSIRQVIASILQSDSAAAAEAAAAANAAAAADTYPETPVAEEPLRGPKHFGAATAMQHQQQDAESARVAALANALPDVQQQRVLLLTSNLRRASSTLLLAAGSVLACGKCSARETTRNPDGFPLAPALRVPSLSRLEIALMGCGGPMGGFPRASGAPPPRTAPTLAAGGAAVSSAAASGVGCVDPGGNRGPPSSSSRLWKRLLQFAEEAMGVQEETVIAVGHSRWIREFFRAFSLPEADLPASRRKLSNCGVLSLRLAQIQHEETGSVDYCIETESVRLLHGSFL
;
A
#
# COMPACT_ATOMS: atom_id res chain seq x y z
N MET A 1 12.23 -33.32 97.09
CA MET A 1 11.28 -34.18 96.37
C MET A 1 10.27 -33.28 95.70
N GLU A 2 10.02 -33.56 94.42
CA GLU A 2 8.89 -33.12 93.58
C GLU A 2 8.86 -31.65 93.13
N GLY A 3 9.10 -31.46 91.83
CA GLY A 3 8.84 -30.20 91.11
C GLY A 3 7.55 -30.26 90.30
N PRO A 4 7.17 -29.16 89.61
CA PRO A 4 6.23 -29.19 88.49
C PRO A 4 6.90 -28.69 87.19
N VAL A 5 7.01 -29.53 86.16
CA VAL A 5 6.09 -29.65 85.00
C VAL A 5 6.09 -28.39 84.14
N GLY A 6 6.88 -28.45 83.06
CA GLY A 6 6.89 -27.46 81.98
C GLY A 6 5.64 -27.55 81.12
N GLY A 7 5.04 -26.38 80.86
CA GLY A 7 3.96 -26.21 79.89
C GLY A 7 4.48 -26.17 78.45
N PRO A 8 3.67 -26.57 77.46
CA PRO A 8 4.10 -26.70 76.08
C PRO A 8 4.31 -25.33 75.43
N SER A 9 5.45 -25.19 74.76
CA SER A 9 5.76 -24.10 73.85
C SER A 9 4.68 -23.98 72.78
N GLU A 10 3.94 -22.86 72.77
CA GLU A 10 3.13 -22.45 71.62
C GLU A 10 4.05 -22.34 70.40
N ALA A 11 3.95 -23.33 69.51
CA ALA A 11 4.54 -23.25 68.19
C ALA A 11 3.76 -22.18 67.42
N ALA A 12 4.38 -21.01 67.24
CA ALA A 12 3.90 -19.98 66.34
C ALA A 12 3.63 -20.62 64.97
N SER A 13 2.35 -20.71 64.60
CA SER A 13 1.96 -21.11 63.26
C SER A 13 2.60 -20.13 62.28
N PRO A 14 3.33 -20.58 61.25
CA PRO A 14 3.79 -19.67 60.21
C PRO A 14 2.54 -19.06 59.57
N ASP A 15 2.43 -17.74 59.59
CA ASP A 15 1.39 -17.00 58.85
C ASP A 15 1.45 -17.41 57.38
N ILE A 16 0.53 -18.30 56.98
CA ILE A 16 0.36 -18.79 55.60
C ILE A 16 -0.31 -17.72 54.70
N ASP A 17 -0.61 -16.55 55.24
CA ASP A 17 -1.32 -15.47 54.54
C ASP A 17 -0.38 -14.37 54.01
N ALA A 18 0.91 -14.66 53.83
CA ALA A 18 1.77 -13.84 52.97
C ALA A 18 1.33 -14.01 51.50
N GLU A 19 0.17 -13.43 51.16
CA GLU A 19 -0.39 -13.39 49.82
C GLU A 19 0.64 -12.75 48.90
N TYR A 20 1.33 -13.59 48.12
CA TYR A 20 2.41 -13.15 47.25
C TYR A 20 1.89 -11.99 46.37
N PRO A 21 2.53 -10.82 46.40
CA PRO A 21 2.07 -9.65 45.65
C PRO A 21 1.96 -9.89 44.13
N GLY A 22 2.56 -10.97 43.61
CA GLY A 22 2.38 -11.42 42.23
C GLY A 22 1.01 -12.03 41.92
N ALA A 23 0.32 -12.65 42.89
CA ALA A 23 -0.97 -13.29 42.68
C ALA A 23 -2.09 -12.26 42.46
N SER A 24 -2.03 -11.11 43.13
CA SER A 24 -3.01 -10.03 42.97
C SER A 24 -2.90 -9.34 41.60
N LEU A 25 -1.68 -9.11 41.11
CA LEU A 25 -1.44 -8.53 39.79
C LEU A 25 -1.89 -9.46 38.65
N LEU A 26 -1.61 -10.76 38.75
CA LEU A 26 -2.07 -11.73 37.76
C LEU A 26 -3.60 -11.81 37.72
N ARG A 27 -4.27 -11.85 38.88
CA ARG A 27 -5.74 -11.81 38.98
C ARG A 27 -6.31 -10.55 38.33
N LEU A 28 -5.73 -9.39 38.60
CA LEU A 28 -6.14 -8.12 38.00
C LEU A 28 -5.96 -8.12 36.47
N ALA A 29 -4.83 -8.63 35.97
CA ALA A 29 -4.55 -8.72 34.54
C ALA A 29 -5.54 -9.65 33.82
N VAL A 30 -5.85 -10.81 34.42
CA VAL A 30 -6.86 -11.74 33.89
C VAL A 30 -8.24 -11.10 33.88
N PHE A 31 -8.64 -10.42 34.97
CA PHE A 31 -9.92 -9.72 35.03
C PHE A 31 -10.03 -8.63 33.96
N LEU A 32 -8.99 -7.79 33.83
CA LEU A 32 -8.93 -6.74 32.81
C LEU A 32 -9.01 -7.33 31.40
N TRP A 33 -8.32 -8.44 31.15
CA TRP A 33 -8.36 -9.15 29.87
C TRP A 33 -9.79 -9.62 29.53
N PHE A 34 -10.49 -10.26 30.47
CA PHE A 34 -11.87 -10.70 30.26
C PHE A 34 -12.85 -9.53 30.10
N ALA A 35 -12.65 -8.43 30.82
CA ALA A 35 -13.44 -7.23 30.67
C ALA A 35 -13.29 -6.63 29.26
N LEU A 36 -12.05 -6.44 28.80
CA LEU A 36 -11.76 -5.92 27.45
C LEU A 36 -12.26 -6.86 26.35
N PHE A 37 -12.11 -8.17 26.53
CA PHE A 37 -12.67 -9.18 25.62
C PHE A 37 -14.19 -9.03 25.49
N THR A 38 -14.89 -8.99 26.63
CA THR A 38 -16.36 -8.92 26.68
C THR A 38 -16.86 -7.63 26.03
N VAL A 39 -16.26 -6.49 26.38
CA VAL A 39 -16.59 -5.19 25.77
C VAL A 39 -16.38 -5.22 24.26
N THR A 40 -15.27 -5.80 23.78
CA THR A 40 -15.00 -5.89 22.34
C THR A 40 -16.02 -6.77 21.62
N VAL A 41 -16.36 -7.94 22.18
CA VAL A 41 -17.40 -8.81 21.62
C VAL A 41 -18.74 -8.09 21.55
N LEU A 42 -19.14 -7.38 22.59
CA LEU A 42 -20.39 -6.63 22.64
C LEU A 42 -20.43 -5.48 21.61
N ILE A 43 -19.36 -4.68 21.52
CA ILE A 43 -19.26 -3.61 20.52
C ILE A 43 -19.33 -4.18 19.11
N ARG A 44 -18.58 -5.26 18.82
CA ARG A 44 -18.57 -5.90 17.50
C ARG A 44 -19.92 -6.49 17.14
N TYR A 45 -20.56 -7.15 18.10
CA TYR A 45 -21.92 -7.66 17.94
C TYR A 45 -22.91 -6.54 17.64
N ALA A 46 -22.87 -5.43 18.41
CA ALA A 46 -23.75 -4.29 18.21
C ALA A 46 -23.56 -3.63 16.84
N LEU A 47 -22.30 -3.44 16.40
CA LEU A 47 -22.00 -2.87 15.08
C LEU A 47 -22.52 -3.77 13.94
N LEU A 48 -22.33 -5.09 14.04
CA LEU A 48 -22.83 -6.03 13.03
C LEU A 48 -24.36 -6.10 13.04
N ALA A 49 -24.99 -6.05 14.21
CA ALA A 49 -26.45 -6.00 14.34
C ALA A 49 -27.00 -4.69 13.75
N GLN A 50 -26.37 -3.54 13.98
CA GLN A 50 -26.76 -2.26 13.36
C GLN A 50 -26.63 -2.29 11.84
N GLN A 51 -25.58 -2.93 11.30
CA GLN A 51 -25.39 -3.07 9.85
C GLN A 51 -26.49 -3.90 9.16
N GLN A 52 -27.25 -4.72 9.89
CA GLN A 52 -28.39 -5.47 9.32
C GLN A 52 -29.56 -4.57 8.97
N HIS A 53 -29.64 -3.37 9.57
CA HIS A 53 -30.71 -2.41 9.31
C HIS A 53 -30.38 -1.42 8.18
N LEU A 54 -29.15 -1.45 7.64
CA LEU A 54 -28.68 -0.55 6.58
C LEU A 54 -28.39 -1.36 5.30
N PRO A 55 -29.30 -1.39 4.32
CA PRO A 55 -29.06 -2.09 3.06
C PRO A 55 -27.93 -1.40 2.27
N GLY A 56 -26.88 -2.14 1.92
CA GLY A 56 -25.87 -1.74 0.92
C GLY A 56 -24.42 -1.57 1.37
N THR A 57 -24.07 -1.73 2.65
CA THR A 57 -22.70 -1.40 3.15
C THR A 57 -21.89 -2.58 3.72
N ILE A 58 -22.23 -3.83 3.39
CA ILE A 58 -21.53 -4.98 3.97
C ILE A 58 -20.25 -5.27 3.19
N SER A 59 -19.10 -4.95 3.78
CA SER A 59 -17.80 -5.37 3.25
C SER A 59 -17.58 -6.87 3.53
N PRO A 60 -17.32 -7.71 2.50
CA PRO A 60 -17.20 -9.15 2.66
C PRO A 60 -15.80 -9.50 3.17
N GLY A 61 -15.63 -9.50 4.50
CA GLY A 61 -14.30 -9.70 5.10
C GLY A 61 -14.11 -10.96 5.95
N GLY A 62 -15.17 -11.53 6.53
CA GLY A 62 -15.00 -12.55 7.55
C GLY A 62 -16.25 -13.33 7.95
N PRO A 63 -16.09 -14.41 8.74
CA PRO A 63 -17.17 -15.32 9.11
C PRO A 63 -18.30 -14.62 9.89
N ALA A 64 -18.01 -13.58 10.69
CA ALA A 64 -19.06 -12.82 11.37
C ALA A 64 -19.83 -11.89 10.40
N ALA A 65 -19.17 -11.35 9.38
CA ALA A 65 -19.84 -10.58 8.33
C ALA A 65 -20.75 -11.48 7.47
N THR A 66 -20.29 -12.69 7.09
CA THR A 66 -21.12 -13.67 6.39
C THR A 66 -22.32 -14.11 7.22
N ALA A 67 -22.10 -14.36 8.52
CA ALA A 67 -23.20 -14.64 9.44
C ALA A 67 -24.18 -13.46 9.51
N ALA A 68 -23.69 -12.22 9.58
CA ALA A 68 -24.52 -11.02 9.63
C ALA A 68 -25.38 -10.83 8.35
N VAL A 69 -24.84 -11.13 7.16
CA VAL A 69 -25.61 -11.14 5.90
C VAL A 69 -26.71 -12.20 5.95
N ALA A 70 -26.37 -13.42 6.36
CA ALA A 70 -27.35 -14.51 6.48
C ALA A 70 -28.47 -14.13 7.46
N VAL A 71 -28.13 -13.48 8.58
CA VAL A 71 -29.11 -12.94 9.51
C VAL A 71 -30.00 -11.86 8.86
N ALA A 72 -29.42 -10.89 8.13
CA ALA A 72 -30.18 -9.84 7.46
C ALA A 72 -31.19 -10.42 6.46
N THR A 73 -30.80 -11.45 5.70
CA THR A 73 -31.71 -12.11 4.74
C THR A 73 -32.90 -12.79 5.41
N VAL A 74 -32.71 -13.40 6.59
CA VAL A 74 -33.79 -14.08 7.32
C VAL A 74 -34.69 -13.11 8.09
N THR A 75 -34.12 -12.03 8.64
CA THR A 75 -34.90 -11.00 9.35
C THR A 75 -35.77 -10.15 8.42
N SER A 76 -35.43 -10.07 7.13
CA SER A 76 -36.28 -9.45 6.11
C SER A 76 -37.49 -10.31 5.71
N ALA A 77 -37.56 -11.58 6.11
CA ALA A 77 -38.74 -12.43 5.88
C ALA A 77 -39.83 -12.09 6.91
N LYS A 78 -41.04 -11.77 6.43
CA LYS A 78 -42.16 -11.25 7.25
C LYS A 78 -42.61 -12.17 8.41
N ASP A 79 -42.22 -13.45 8.42
CA ASP A 79 -42.74 -14.47 9.34
C ASP A 79 -41.68 -15.12 10.25
N ALA A 80 -40.54 -14.46 10.48
CA ALA A 80 -39.50 -15.02 11.35
C ALA A 80 -40.01 -15.17 12.81
N THR A 81 -40.07 -16.41 13.31
CA THR A 81 -40.50 -16.69 14.69
C THR A 81 -39.47 -16.15 15.70
N ARG A 82 -39.89 -15.83 16.94
CA ARG A 82 -38.98 -15.42 18.02
C ARG A 82 -37.83 -16.43 18.25
N ILE A 83 -38.12 -17.72 18.07
CA ILE A 83 -37.13 -18.80 18.18
C ILE A 83 -36.09 -18.71 17.05
N GLN A 84 -36.50 -18.38 15.82
CA GLN A 84 -35.58 -18.15 14.70
C GLN A 84 -34.70 -16.93 14.94
N LEU A 85 -35.26 -15.79 15.37
CA LEU A 85 -34.46 -14.61 15.73
C LEU A 85 -33.43 -14.92 16.83
N PHE A 86 -33.83 -15.65 17.88
CA PHE A 86 -32.90 -16.05 18.94
C PHE A 86 -31.75 -16.91 18.41
N LYS A 87 -32.06 -17.95 17.62
CA LYS A 87 -31.03 -18.81 17.00
C LYS A 87 -30.05 -18.01 16.15
N ILE A 88 -30.56 -17.07 15.37
CA ILE A 88 -29.82 -16.15 14.53
C ILE A 88 -28.83 -15.30 15.36
N HIS A 89 -29.30 -14.67 16.44
CA HIS A 89 -28.43 -13.89 17.32
C HIS A 89 -27.36 -14.74 18.02
N VAL A 90 -27.70 -15.98 18.43
CA VAL A 90 -26.72 -16.93 18.99
C VAL A 90 -25.64 -17.29 17.96
N VAL A 91 -26.01 -17.54 16.70
CA VAL A 91 -25.07 -17.81 15.61
C VAL A 91 -24.16 -16.61 15.37
N LEU A 92 -24.73 -15.40 15.31
CA LEU A 92 -23.95 -14.17 15.14
C LEU A 92 -22.97 -13.96 16.30
N LEU A 93 -23.43 -14.08 17.54
CA LEU A 93 -22.59 -13.93 18.73
C LEU A 93 -21.45 -14.96 18.74
N ARG A 94 -21.72 -16.23 18.42
CA ARG A 94 -20.71 -17.27 18.30
C ARG A 94 -19.68 -16.95 17.22
N ALA A 95 -20.12 -16.41 16.07
CA ALA A 95 -19.24 -15.99 14.99
C ALA A 95 -18.33 -14.82 15.41
N VAL A 96 -18.88 -13.82 16.11
CA VAL A 96 -18.13 -12.68 16.66
C VAL A 96 -17.09 -13.14 17.69
N ILE A 97 -17.48 -13.99 18.64
CA ILE A 97 -16.56 -14.55 19.64
C ILE A 97 -15.39 -15.26 18.96
N ARG A 98 -15.69 -16.12 17.97
CA ARG A 98 -14.66 -16.83 17.21
C ARG A 98 -13.73 -15.86 16.48
N GLU A 99 -14.28 -14.85 15.80
CA GLU A 99 -13.47 -13.85 15.10
C GLU A 99 -12.55 -13.08 16.05
N VAL A 100 -13.06 -12.60 17.19
CA VAL A 100 -12.28 -11.87 18.19
C VAL A 100 -11.14 -12.74 18.74
N ILE A 101 -11.42 -14.01 19.06
CA ILE A 101 -10.40 -14.96 19.53
C ILE A 101 -9.34 -15.20 18.43
N CYS A 102 -9.76 -15.43 17.18
CA CYS A 102 -8.84 -15.63 16.06
C CYS A 102 -7.97 -14.38 15.81
N ASN A 103 -8.54 -13.18 15.91
CA ASN A 103 -7.80 -11.93 15.76
C ASN A 103 -6.73 -11.78 16.84
N PHE A 104 -7.07 -12.06 18.11
CA PHE A 104 -6.13 -12.03 19.23
C PHE A 104 -4.95 -12.97 19.00
N PHE A 105 -5.21 -14.25 18.72
CA PHE A 105 -4.14 -15.22 18.47
C PHE A 105 -3.32 -14.89 17.23
N GLY A 106 -3.97 -14.41 16.16
CA GLY A 106 -3.28 -13.95 14.95
C GLY A 106 -2.33 -12.79 15.24
N LYS A 107 -2.80 -11.81 16.03
CA LYS A 107 -1.99 -10.67 16.45
C LYS A 107 -0.83 -11.09 17.35
N CYS A 108 -1.08 -11.95 18.35
CA CYS A 108 -0.02 -12.54 19.18
C CYS A 108 1.04 -13.23 18.32
N LEU A 109 0.65 -14.04 17.33
CA LEU A 109 1.58 -14.70 16.42
C LEU A 109 2.42 -13.70 15.61
N VAL A 110 1.81 -12.67 15.05
CA VAL A 110 2.52 -11.62 14.30
C VAL A 110 3.47 -10.85 15.22
N THR A 111 3.04 -10.47 16.43
CA THR A 111 3.86 -9.79 17.43
C THR A 111 5.05 -10.65 17.83
N THR A 112 4.83 -11.93 18.17
CA THR A 112 5.92 -12.85 18.51
C THR A 112 6.90 -12.98 17.35
N ARG A 113 6.41 -13.13 16.12
CA ARG A 113 7.27 -13.18 14.94
C ARG A 113 8.04 -11.87 14.73
N TRP A 114 7.42 -10.72 14.96
CA TRP A 114 8.06 -9.41 14.89
C TRP A 114 9.16 -9.24 15.95
N VAL A 115 8.89 -9.65 17.20
CA VAL A 115 9.90 -9.63 18.29
C VAL A 115 11.04 -10.58 17.98
N LEU A 116 10.75 -11.84 17.61
CA LEU A 116 11.78 -12.81 17.23
C LEU A 116 12.61 -12.31 16.07
N PHE A 117 11.96 -11.73 15.07
CA PHE A 117 12.64 -11.10 13.96
C PHE A 117 13.53 -9.99 14.41
N TRP A 118 13.08 -9.07 15.28
CA TRP A 118 13.86 -7.94 15.75
C TRP A 118 15.08 -8.37 16.59
N VAL A 119 14.91 -9.36 17.46
CA VAL A 119 15.97 -9.91 18.31
C VAL A 119 16.99 -10.72 17.49
N LEU A 120 16.52 -11.51 16.53
CA LEU A 120 17.37 -12.36 15.69
C LEU A 120 17.76 -11.66 14.38
N TRP A 121 17.43 -10.36 14.22
CA TRP A 121 17.45 -9.71 12.92
C TRP A 121 18.87 -9.51 12.44
N LYS A 122 19.13 -10.06 11.26
CA LYS A 122 20.41 -9.92 10.58
C LYS A 122 20.24 -9.45 9.14
N ASP A 123 19.27 -8.60 8.90
CA ASP A 123 18.83 -8.24 7.54
C ASP A 123 19.82 -7.44 6.73
N LYS A 124 20.67 -6.69 7.44
CA LYS A 124 21.80 -5.98 6.84
C LYS A 124 23.00 -6.88 6.58
N ASP A 125 22.98 -8.16 7.00
CA ASP A 125 24.07 -9.08 6.68
C ASP A 125 24.24 -9.17 5.18
N GLY A 126 25.47 -8.97 4.73
CA GLY A 126 25.83 -8.98 3.32
C GLY A 126 25.34 -7.76 2.54
N LEU A 127 24.59 -6.82 3.15
CA LEU A 127 24.21 -5.58 2.46
C LEU A 127 25.44 -4.74 2.16
N GLU A 128 26.34 -4.55 3.13
CA GLU A 128 27.56 -3.78 2.90
C GLU A 128 28.47 -4.48 1.89
N VAL A 129 28.56 -5.82 1.92
CA VAL A 129 29.28 -6.61 0.90
C VAL A 129 28.67 -6.40 -0.48
N TYR A 130 27.35 -6.38 -0.59
CA TYR A 130 26.64 -6.14 -1.85
C TYR A 130 26.79 -4.70 -2.36
N VAL A 131 26.74 -3.71 -1.46
CA VAL A 131 26.92 -2.29 -1.80
C VAL A 131 28.33 -2.02 -2.33
N HIS A 132 29.34 -2.68 -1.76
CA HIS A 132 30.76 -2.53 -2.10
C HIS A 132 31.29 -3.62 -3.04
N ARG A 133 30.42 -4.43 -3.65
CA ARG A 133 30.85 -5.40 -4.65
C ARG A 133 31.47 -4.70 -5.85
N ASP A 134 32.34 -5.39 -6.58
CA ASP A 134 32.84 -4.92 -7.86
C ASP A 134 31.68 -4.76 -8.83
N ARG A 135 31.31 -3.51 -9.11
CA ARG A 135 30.20 -3.18 -10.00
C ARG A 135 30.69 -3.19 -11.43
N ILE A 136 29.80 -3.58 -12.34
CA ILE A 136 30.09 -3.48 -13.77
C ILE A 136 30.29 -1.99 -14.09
N SER A 137 31.48 -1.65 -14.58
CA SER A 137 31.76 -0.29 -15.06
C SER A 137 30.92 -0.01 -16.30
N LEU A 138 30.23 1.14 -16.31
CA LEU A 138 29.46 1.59 -17.49
C LEU A 138 30.31 1.65 -18.77
N LYS A 139 31.63 1.78 -18.66
CA LYS A 139 32.56 1.77 -19.82
C LYS A 139 32.73 0.39 -20.47
N ARG A 140 32.41 -0.69 -19.75
CA ARG A 140 32.57 -2.09 -20.19
C ARG A 140 31.22 -2.81 -20.24
N ALA A 141 30.15 -2.03 -20.33
CA ALA A 141 28.79 -2.53 -20.20
C ALA A 141 27.92 -2.04 -21.35
N THR A 142 27.15 -2.97 -21.91
CA THR A 142 26.06 -2.62 -22.82
C THR A 142 24.79 -2.42 -22.00
N VAL A 143 24.08 -1.32 -22.26
CA VAL A 143 22.78 -1.04 -21.63
C VAL A 143 21.70 -1.85 -22.36
N LEU A 144 21.12 -2.83 -21.67
CA LEU A 144 20.06 -3.68 -22.22
C LEU A 144 18.70 -2.97 -22.20
N ARG A 145 18.36 -2.34 -21.07
CA ARG A 145 17.03 -1.74 -20.85
C ARG A 145 17.12 -0.55 -19.90
N ARG A 146 16.21 0.40 -20.09
CA ARG A 146 15.99 1.53 -19.18
C ARG A 146 14.53 1.59 -18.79
N LYS A 147 14.27 1.95 -17.54
CA LYS A 147 12.93 2.21 -17.02
C LYS A 147 12.88 3.37 -16.06
N THR A 148 11.75 4.05 -16.05
CA THR A 148 11.48 5.13 -15.10
C THR A 148 10.93 4.52 -13.81
N ILE A 149 11.60 4.75 -12.69
CA ILE A 149 11.14 4.34 -11.37
C ILE A 149 10.77 5.59 -10.58
N VAL A 150 9.55 5.64 -10.06
CA VAL A 150 9.08 6.70 -9.18
C VAL A 150 8.86 6.13 -7.79
N PHE A 151 9.70 6.51 -6.83
CA PHE A 151 9.50 6.16 -5.43
C PHE A 151 8.64 7.18 -4.72
N ILE A 152 7.65 6.70 -3.97
CA ILE A 152 6.82 7.50 -3.08
C ILE A 152 7.03 7.00 -1.66
N ARG A 153 7.43 7.89 -0.75
CA ARG A 153 7.40 7.56 0.68
C ARG A 153 5.95 7.61 1.16
N HIS A 154 5.51 6.63 1.93
CA HIS A 154 4.18 6.69 2.56
C HIS A 154 3.99 7.97 3.43
N GLY A 155 2.73 8.36 3.64
CA GLY A 155 2.35 9.50 4.50
C GLY A 155 2.67 9.30 5.98
N GLU A 156 2.55 10.34 6.79
CA GLU A 156 2.73 10.22 8.25
C GLU A 156 1.78 9.18 8.83
N SER A 157 2.31 8.19 9.55
CA SER A 157 1.48 7.25 10.31
C SER A 157 1.29 7.70 11.76
N ILE A 158 0.32 7.11 12.46
CA ILE A 158 0.13 7.35 13.90
C ILE A 158 1.39 6.97 14.69
N TRP A 159 2.07 5.89 14.31
CA TRP A 159 3.38 5.55 14.87
C TRP A 159 4.40 6.67 14.65
N ASN A 160 4.52 7.18 13.42
CA ASN A 160 5.46 8.26 13.10
C ASN A 160 5.11 9.57 13.84
N LEU A 161 3.82 9.88 14.01
CA LEU A 161 3.36 11.05 14.77
C LEU A 161 3.94 11.07 16.20
N CYS A 162 4.07 9.90 16.83
CA CYS A 162 4.66 9.77 18.16
C CYS A 162 6.14 10.22 18.19
N PHE A 163 6.90 10.02 17.10
CA PHE A 163 8.33 10.36 17.07
C PHE A 163 8.63 11.70 16.38
N ASN A 164 7.82 12.11 15.39
CA ASN A 164 8.07 13.28 14.56
C ASN A 164 7.92 14.62 15.31
N ARG A 165 7.24 14.67 16.45
CA ARG A 165 7.16 15.89 17.27
C ARG A 165 8.31 16.01 18.29
N GLY A 166 9.36 15.22 18.13
CA GLY A 166 10.54 15.21 19.01
C GLY A 166 10.39 14.22 20.15
N VAL A 167 11.45 13.45 20.41
CA VAL A 167 11.54 12.49 21.52
C VAL A 167 11.93 13.15 22.85
N LEU A 168 12.51 14.35 22.78
CA LEU A 168 12.95 15.13 23.95
C LEU A 168 11.87 16.07 24.50
N THR A 169 10.69 16.11 23.89
CA THR A 169 9.57 16.92 24.42
C THR A 169 8.95 16.24 25.63
N PRO A 170 8.49 17.00 26.65
CA PRO A 170 7.81 16.43 27.82
C PRO A 170 6.52 15.69 27.47
N GLU A 171 5.93 15.95 26.30
CA GLU A 171 4.75 15.25 25.78
C GLU A 171 5.05 13.84 25.25
N PHE A 172 6.31 13.50 24.98
CA PHE A 172 6.66 12.22 24.36
C PHE A 172 6.24 11.00 25.19
N PRO A 173 6.52 10.92 26.51
CA PRO A 173 6.05 9.80 27.33
C PRO A 173 4.53 9.66 27.33
N LEU A 174 3.80 10.78 27.39
CA LEU A 174 2.34 10.76 27.32
C LEU A 174 1.85 10.23 25.97
N ARG A 175 2.43 10.70 24.86
CA ARG A 175 2.09 10.22 23.51
C ARG A 175 2.37 8.73 23.35
N LEU A 176 3.51 8.25 23.86
CA LEU A 176 3.87 6.83 23.84
C LEU A 176 2.92 6.00 24.71
N PHE A 177 2.58 6.47 25.91
CA PHE A 177 1.62 5.82 26.79
C PHE A 177 0.23 5.71 26.15
N LEU A 178 -0.27 6.79 25.56
CA LEU A 178 -1.54 6.80 24.84
C LEU A 178 -1.51 5.83 23.65
N LEU A 179 -0.39 5.75 22.92
CA LEU A 179 -0.23 4.81 21.82
C LEU A 179 -0.28 3.35 22.29
N VAL A 180 0.35 3.03 23.43
CA VAL A 180 0.26 1.70 24.04
C VAL A 180 -1.16 1.41 24.52
N LEU A 181 -1.82 2.38 25.15
CA LEU A 181 -3.22 2.25 25.57
C LEU A 181 -4.14 1.99 24.36
N CYS A 182 -3.95 2.72 23.25
CA CYS A 182 -4.66 2.46 22.00
C CYS A 182 -4.40 1.04 21.49
N GLU A 183 -3.15 0.56 21.51
CA GLU A 183 -2.84 -0.81 21.09
C GLU A 183 -3.53 -1.86 21.98
N LEU A 184 -3.61 -1.62 23.30
CA LEU A 184 -4.31 -2.48 24.25
C LEU A 184 -5.83 -2.52 23.98
N LEU A 185 -6.43 -1.39 23.62
CA LEU A 185 -7.83 -1.34 23.20
C LEU A 185 -8.05 -2.07 21.85
N LEU A 186 -7.04 -2.08 21.00
CA LEU A 186 -7.03 -2.81 19.72
C LEU A 186 -6.53 -4.27 19.86
N LEU A 187 -6.34 -4.79 21.07
CA LEU A 187 -5.78 -6.13 21.29
C LEU A 187 -6.61 -7.24 20.62
N TRP A 188 -7.93 -7.02 20.58
CA TRP A 188 -8.96 -7.93 20.08
C TRP A 188 -9.34 -7.68 18.63
N GLU A 189 -8.76 -6.62 18.07
CA GLU A 189 -9.01 -6.14 16.72
C GLU A 189 -7.86 -6.60 15.82
N PHE A 190 -8.17 -6.93 14.56
CA PHE A 190 -7.14 -7.17 13.54
C PHE A 190 -6.59 -5.84 12.99
N ASP A 191 -6.29 -4.93 13.91
CA ASP A 191 -5.76 -3.60 13.69
C ASP A 191 -4.63 -3.33 14.69
N SER A 192 -3.67 -2.50 14.32
CA SER A 192 -2.53 -2.18 15.19
C SER A 192 -2.00 -0.80 14.86
N VAL A 193 -1.85 0.03 15.89
CA VAL A 193 -1.18 1.32 15.80
C VAL A 193 0.34 1.18 15.91
N LEU A 194 0.84 0.02 16.36
CA LEU A 194 2.26 -0.27 16.51
C LEU A 194 2.84 -1.04 15.31
N LEU A 195 2.32 -2.23 15.02
CA LEU A 195 2.90 -3.16 14.04
C LEU A 195 2.63 -2.70 12.60
N ASP A 196 1.40 -2.31 12.32
CA ASP A 196 0.93 -1.94 10.99
C ASP A 196 0.12 -0.64 11.03
N SER A 197 0.77 0.39 11.59
CA SER A 197 0.15 1.67 11.94
C SER A 197 -0.58 2.32 10.76
N PRO A 198 -1.83 2.76 10.92
CA PRO A 198 -2.55 3.54 9.91
C PRO A 198 -1.93 4.92 9.70
N LEU A 199 -2.34 5.61 8.63
CA LEU A 199 -2.07 7.02 8.43
C LEU A 199 -2.67 7.88 9.55
N SER A 200 -1.95 8.93 9.96
CA SER A 200 -2.51 10.01 10.78
C SER A 200 -3.37 10.94 9.91
N SER A 201 -4.14 11.84 10.51
CA SER A 201 -4.89 12.86 9.74
C SER A 201 -3.96 13.68 8.83
N LEU A 202 -2.78 14.08 9.34
CA LEU A 202 -1.76 14.74 8.54
C LEU A 202 -1.23 13.83 7.42
N GLY A 203 -1.07 12.53 7.68
CA GLY A 203 -0.68 11.56 6.66
C GLY A 203 -1.71 11.40 5.54
N ILE A 204 -2.99 11.48 5.86
CA ILE A 204 -4.09 11.48 4.88
C ILE A 204 -4.00 12.75 4.01
N GLU A 205 -3.85 13.92 4.62
CA GLU A 205 -3.67 15.18 3.88
C GLU A 205 -2.43 15.14 2.97
N GLN A 206 -1.31 14.61 3.47
CA GLN A 206 -0.09 14.41 2.69
C GLN A 206 -0.34 13.48 1.49
N ALA A 207 -1.03 12.35 1.69
CA ALA A 207 -1.36 11.42 0.61
C ALA A 207 -2.29 12.05 -0.44
N LEU A 208 -3.22 12.90 -0.02
CA LEU A 208 -4.09 13.64 -0.94
C LEU A 208 -3.32 14.73 -1.71
N SER A 209 -2.30 15.35 -1.11
CA SER A 209 -1.53 16.42 -1.75
C SER A 209 -0.74 15.95 -2.99
N ILE A 210 -0.37 14.67 -3.05
CA ILE A 210 0.41 14.12 -4.17
C ILE A 210 -0.44 13.60 -5.34
N ARG A 211 -1.78 13.72 -5.27
CA ARG A 211 -2.70 13.27 -6.34
C ARG A 211 -2.39 13.92 -7.68
N GLN A 212 -2.15 15.23 -7.68
CA GLN A 212 -1.84 15.97 -8.89
C GLN A 212 -0.49 15.56 -9.48
N VAL A 213 0.50 15.27 -8.62
CA VAL A 213 1.83 14.79 -9.05
C VAL A 213 1.69 13.44 -9.75
N ILE A 214 0.97 12.48 -9.16
CA ILE A 214 0.72 11.19 -9.80
C ILE A 214 -0.06 11.36 -11.10
N ALA A 215 -1.10 12.18 -11.11
CA ALA A 215 -1.85 12.45 -12.34
C ALA A 215 -0.95 13.04 -13.44
N SER A 216 -0.01 13.92 -13.10
CA SER A 216 0.92 14.51 -14.06
C SER A 216 1.90 13.49 -14.64
N ILE A 217 2.42 12.57 -13.83
CA ILE A 217 3.30 11.48 -14.28
C ILE A 217 2.55 10.57 -15.26
N LEU A 218 1.31 10.23 -14.94
CA LEU A 218 0.48 9.39 -15.79
C LEU A 218 0.13 10.07 -17.12
N GLN A 219 -0.08 11.39 -17.09
CA GLN A 219 -0.33 12.19 -18.29
C GLN A 219 0.92 12.30 -19.17
N SER A 220 2.10 12.55 -18.59
CA SER A 220 3.34 12.62 -19.36
C SER A 220 3.64 11.32 -20.09
N ASP A 221 3.38 10.18 -19.45
CA ASP A 221 3.60 8.87 -20.07
C ASP A 221 2.60 8.60 -21.20
N SER A 222 1.34 9.04 -21.04
CA SER A 222 0.34 8.93 -22.10
C SER A 222 0.68 9.80 -23.31
N ALA A 223 1.24 11.00 -23.10
CA ALA A 223 1.65 11.90 -24.18
C ALA A 223 2.87 11.35 -24.94
N ALA A 224 3.89 10.88 -24.21
CA ALA A 224 5.07 10.24 -24.81
C ALA A 224 4.68 8.98 -25.61
N ALA A 225 3.66 8.24 -25.15
CA ALA A 225 3.12 7.09 -25.87
C ALA A 225 2.44 7.47 -27.18
N ALA A 226 1.60 8.52 -27.17
CA ALA A 226 0.92 9.01 -28.35
C ALA A 226 1.92 9.51 -29.41
N GLU A 227 2.97 10.21 -28.98
CA GLU A 227 4.03 10.69 -29.87
C GLU A 227 4.83 9.53 -30.50
N ALA A 228 5.23 8.54 -29.70
CA ALA A 228 5.93 7.35 -30.22
C ALA A 228 5.06 6.54 -31.21
N ALA A 229 3.76 6.41 -30.93
CA ALA A 229 2.82 5.75 -31.84
C ALA A 229 2.63 6.53 -33.15
N ALA A 230 2.53 7.86 -33.08
CA ALA A 230 2.46 8.72 -34.26
C ALA A 230 3.72 8.61 -35.13
N ALA A 231 4.91 8.58 -34.52
CA ALA A 231 6.17 8.38 -35.23
C ALA A 231 6.27 7.00 -35.90
N ALA A 232 5.84 5.93 -35.21
CA ALA A 232 5.83 4.59 -35.78
C ALA A 232 4.85 4.46 -36.98
N ASN A 233 3.68 5.09 -36.89
CA ASN A 233 2.72 5.14 -37.98
C ASN A 233 3.24 5.94 -39.18
N ALA A 234 3.97 7.04 -38.93
CA ALA A 234 4.61 7.82 -39.99
C ALA A 234 5.72 7.04 -40.70
N ALA A 235 6.51 6.25 -39.96
CA ALA A 235 7.54 5.38 -40.53
C ALA A 235 6.93 4.23 -41.36
N ALA A 236 5.85 3.60 -40.88
CA ALA A 236 5.15 2.57 -41.64
C ALA A 236 4.50 3.12 -42.92
N ALA A 237 4.00 4.36 -42.89
CA ALA A 237 3.46 5.03 -44.09
C ALA A 237 4.55 5.35 -45.13
N ALA A 238 5.78 5.62 -44.69
CA ALA A 238 6.91 5.89 -45.59
C ALA A 238 7.39 4.63 -46.35
N ASP A 239 7.31 3.44 -45.73
CA ASP A 239 7.69 2.17 -46.36
C ASP A 239 6.63 1.59 -47.34
N THR A 240 5.45 2.21 -47.43
CA THR A 240 4.34 1.68 -48.26
C THR A 240 4.28 2.29 -49.67
N TYR A 241 5.18 3.19 -50.04
CA TYR A 241 5.32 3.64 -51.43
C TYR A 241 6.44 2.88 -52.13
N PRO A 242 6.15 1.85 -52.95
CA PRO A 242 7.14 1.38 -53.90
C PRO A 242 7.39 2.49 -54.92
N GLU A 243 8.62 2.97 -54.99
CA GLU A 243 9.12 3.75 -56.13
C GLU A 243 8.85 2.94 -57.40
N THR A 244 7.76 3.24 -58.08
CA THR A 244 7.53 2.76 -59.44
C THR A 244 8.21 3.78 -60.35
N PRO A 245 9.22 3.36 -61.16
CA PRO A 245 9.82 4.27 -62.11
C PRO A 245 8.80 4.58 -63.20
N VAL A 246 8.38 5.85 -63.25
CA VAL A 246 7.49 6.38 -64.28
C VAL A 246 8.26 6.40 -65.60
N ALA A 247 8.03 5.39 -66.44
CA ALA A 247 8.35 5.47 -67.86
C ALA A 247 7.25 6.30 -68.55
N GLU A 248 7.63 7.45 -69.09
CA GLU A 248 6.77 8.27 -69.95
C GLU A 248 6.46 7.50 -71.25
N GLU A 249 5.19 7.24 -71.53
CA GLU A 249 4.71 6.82 -72.85
C GLU A 249 3.59 7.77 -73.32
N PRO A 250 3.56 8.19 -74.61
CA PRO A 250 2.66 9.25 -75.06
C PRO A 250 1.29 8.72 -75.51
N LEU A 251 0.25 9.27 -74.89
CA LEU A 251 -1.10 9.57 -75.38
C LEU A 251 -1.60 8.85 -76.66
N ARG A 252 -2.59 7.96 -76.49
CA ARG A 252 -3.68 7.75 -77.48
C ARG A 252 -5.04 7.49 -76.83
N GLY A 253 -6.03 8.33 -77.17
CA GLY A 253 -7.44 7.93 -77.32
C GLY A 253 -8.41 8.28 -76.17
N PRO A 254 -9.45 9.11 -76.41
CA PRO A 254 -10.36 9.59 -75.36
C PRO A 254 -11.61 8.70 -75.23
N LYS A 255 -11.55 7.55 -74.55
CA LYS A 255 -12.76 6.76 -74.21
C LYS A 255 -12.69 5.91 -72.93
N HIS A 256 -12.00 6.30 -71.86
CA HIS A 256 -12.07 5.56 -70.58
C HIS A 256 -11.92 6.46 -69.35
N PHE A 257 -12.78 7.47 -69.17
CA PHE A 257 -12.75 8.34 -67.99
C PHE A 257 -13.65 7.87 -66.82
N GLY A 258 -14.51 6.87 -67.01
CA GLY A 258 -15.44 6.42 -65.95
C GLY A 258 -14.91 5.34 -65.01
N ALA A 259 -14.02 4.46 -65.50
CA ALA A 259 -13.57 3.29 -64.73
C ALA A 259 -12.39 3.60 -63.79
N ALA A 260 -11.50 4.52 -64.18
CA ALA A 260 -10.35 4.89 -63.36
C ALA A 260 -10.76 5.64 -62.08
N THR A 261 -11.74 6.54 -62.18
CA THR A 261 -12.27 7.29 -61.02
C THR A 261 -13.03 6.38 -60.05
N ALA A 262 -13.72 5.34 -60.55
CA ALA A 262 -14.39 4.36 -59.72
C ALA A 262 -13.41 3.45 -58.97
N MET A 263 -12.34 2.98 -59.61
CA MET A 263 -11.29 2.21 -58.91
C MET A 263 -10.54 3.05 -57.88
N GLN A 264 -10.31 4.34 -58.17
CA GLN A 264 -9.60 5.24 -57.26
C GLN A 264 -10.44 5.56 -56.01
N HIS A 265 -11.75 5.80 -56.17
CA HIS A 265 -12.68 5.91 -55.04
C HIS A 265 -12.78 4.60 -54.24
N GLN A 266 -12.82 3.46 -54.92
CA GLN A 266 -12.92 2.16 -54.24
C GLN A 266 -11.63 1.79 -53.48
N GLN A 267 -10.46 2.19 -53.96
CA GLN A 267 -9.19 2.08 -53.25
C GLN A 267 -9.11 3.06 -52.06
N GLN A 268 -9.55 4.31 -52.23
CA GLN A 268 -9.62 5.28 -51.13
C GLN A 268 -10.61 4.88 -50.03
N ASP A 269 -11.76 4.30 -50.39
CA ASP A 269 -12.75 3.80 -49.44
C ASP A 269 -12.26 2.53 -48.72
N ALA A 270 -11.54 1.64 -49.42
CA ALA A 270 -10.92 0.46 -48.81
C ALA A 270 -9.75 0.81 -47.88
N GLU A 271 -8.96 1.83 -48.24
CA GLU A 271 -7.86 2.35 -47.41
C GLU A 271 -8.40 3.12 -46.21
N SER A 272 -9.44 3.94 -46.38
CA SER A 272 -10.15 4.60 -45.29
C SER A 272 -10.81 3.61 -44.35
N ALA A 273 -11.39 2.52 -44.86
CA ALA A 273 -11.95 1.43 -44.06
C ALA A 273 -10.86 0.63 -43.33
N ARG A 274 -9.68 0.44 -43.94
CA ARG A 274 -8.52 -0.17 -43.27
C ARG A 274 -7.92 0.71 -42.19
N VAL A 275 -7.79 2.02 -42.44
CA VAL A 275 -7.34 3.00 -41.44
C VAL A 275 -8.35 3.10 -40.29
N ALA A 276 -9.65 3.07 -40.58
CA ALA A 276 -10.70 3.00 -39.57
C ALA A 276 -10.70 1.67 -38.80
N ALA A 277 -10.44 0.54 -39.45
CA ALA A 277 -10.31 -0.77 -38.81
C ALA A 277 -9.04 -0.86 -37.96
N LEU A 278 -7.93 -0.26 -38.39
CA LEU A 278 -6.68 -0.16 -37.63
C LEU A 278 -6.85 0.77 -36.43
N ALA A 279 -7.52 1.92 -36.60
CA ALA A 279 -7.87 2.83 -35.52
C ALA A 279 -8.81 2.17 -34.47
N ASN A 280 -9.69 1.28 -34.92
CA ASN A 280 -10.58 0.50 -34.03
C ASN A 280 -9.93 -0.77 -33.45
N ALA A 281 -8.83 -1.25 -34.03
CA ALA A 281 -8.01 -2.35 -33.49
C ALA A 281 -6.92 -1.87 -32.52
N LEU A 282 -6.68 -0.56 -32.43
CA LEU A 282 -5.72 0.08 -31.52
C LEU A 282 -6.15 0.34 -30.05
N PRO A 283 -7.37 0.04 -29.53
CA PRO A 283 -7.70 0.42 -28.16
C PRO A 283 -7.12 -0.51 -27.08
N ASP A 284 -6.60 -1.70 -27.45
CA ASP A 284 -6.12 -2.70 -26.48
C ASP A 284 -4.60 -2.65 -26.23
N VAL A 285 -3.80 -2.18 -27.21
CA VAL A 285 -2.32 -2.14 -27.10
C VAL A 285 -1.82 -0.89 -26.36
N GLN A 286 -2.65 0.13 -26.17
CA GLN A 286 -2.27 1.36 -25.45
C GLN A 286 -2.50 1.30 -23.93
N GLN A 287 -3.04 0.20 -23.40
CA GLN A 287 -3.46 0.16 -22.00
C GLN A 287 -2.33 -0.35 -21.10
N GLN A 288 -1.89 0.57 -20.23
CA GLN A 288 -1.02 0.39 -19.06
C GLN A 288 0.49 0.47 -19.37
N ARG A 289 1.01 1.69 -19.54
CA ARG A 289 2.46 1.98 -19.46
C ARG A 289 2.99 2.14 -18.03
N VAL A 290 2.09 2.21 -17.06
CA VAL A 290 2.44 2.52 -15.68
C VAL A 290 1.97 1.43 -14.74
N LEU A 291 2.93 0.83 -14.04
CA LEU A 291 2.70 -0.15 -12.99
C LEU A 291 2.77 0.53 -11.63
N LEU A 292 1.70 0.43 -10.85
CA LEU A 292 1.64 0.93 -9.48
C LEU A 292 1.98 -0.22 -8.51
N LEU A 293 3.06 -0.06 -7.74
CA LEU A 293 3.50 -0.99 -6.72
C LEU A 293 3.34 -0.37 -5.33
N THR A 294 2.81 -1.14 -4.38
CA THR A 294 2.79 -0.73 -2.97
C THR A 294 3.48 -1.77 -2.10
N SER A 295 4.20 -1.31 -1.08
CA SER A 295 4.61 -2.20 0.02
C SER A 295 3.37 -2.76 0.71
N ASN A 296 3.51 -3.95 1.28
CA ASN A 296 2.50 -4.63 2.09
C ASN A 296 2.05 -3.89 3.36
N LEU A 297 2.71 -2.79 3.72
CA LEU A 297 2.35 -1.99 4.88
C LEU A 297 1.08 -1.20 4.61
N ARG A 298 0.18 -1.19 5.59
CA ARG A 298 -1.10 -0.50 5.50
C ARG A 298 -0.95 0.95 5.09
N ARG A 299 -0.13 1.74 5.80
CA ARG A 299 0.12 3.15 5.47
C ARG A 299 0.60 3.39 4.04
N ALA A 300 1.37 2.47 3.45
CA ALA A 300 1.81 2.61 2.06
C ALA A 300 0.65 2.36 1.10
N SER A 301 -0.13 1.31 1.35
CA SER A 301 -1.34 0.99 0.59
C SER A 301 -2.37 2.11 0.70
N SER A 302 -2.65 2.62 1.90
CA SER A 302 -3.52 3.78 2.14
C SER A 302 -3.00 5.02 1.41
N THR A 303 -1.69 5.26 1.41
CA THR A 303 -1.09 6.38 0.64
C THR A 303 -1.37 6.23 -0.84
N LEU A 304 -1.11 5.04 -1.42
CA LEU A 304 -1.37 4.77 -2.84
C LEU A 304 -2.85 4.92 -3.19
N LEU A 305 -3.75 4.37 -2.38
CA LEU A 305 -5.19 4.40 -2.62
C LEU A 305 -5.76 5.82 -2.53
N LEU A 306 -5.32 6.63 -1.57
CA LEU A 306 -5.72 8.03 -1.47
C LEU A 306 -5.17 8.88 -2.61
N ALA A 307 -3.95 8.57 -3.05
CA ALA A 307 -3.24 9.35 -4.05
C ALA A 307 -3.60 8.97 -5.51
N ALA A 308 -3.90 7.70 -5.77
CA ALA A 308 -4.13 7.16 -7.10
C ALA A 308 -5.51 6.46 -7.27
N GLY A 309 -6.34 6.36 -6.22
CA GLY A 309 -7.59 5.58 -6.23
C GLY A 309 -8.54 5.94 -7.37
N SER A 310 -8.66 7.24 -7.72
CA SER A 310 -9.49 7.66 -8.86
C SER A 310 -8.94 7.17 -10.20
N VAL A 311 -7.62 7.06 -10.35
CA VAL A 311 -7.00 6.55 -11.58
C VAL A 311 -7.16 5.03 -11.66
N LEU A 312 -6.97 4.35 -10.54
CA LEU A 312 -7.16 2.90 -10.42
C LEU A 312 -8.58 2.49 -10.78
N ALA A 313 -9.58 3.21 -10.25
CA ALA A 313 -10.98 2.95 -10.53
C ALA A 313 -11.34 3.15 -12.02
N CYS A 314 -10.59 3.98 -12.75
CA CYS A 314 -10.78 4.18 -14.20
C CYS A 314 -10.10 3.11 -15.08
N GLY A 315 -9.41 2.12 -14.50
CA GLY A 315 -8.73 1.04 -15.25
C GLY A 315 -7.49 1.48 -16.04
N LYS A 316 -7.07 2.74 -15.92
CA LYS A 316 -5.95 3.31 -16.69
C LYS A 316 -4.56 2.80 -16.28
N CYS A 317 -4.46 2.13 -15.12
CA CYS A 317 -3.22 1.60 -14.58
C CYS A 317 -3.47 0.24 -13.91
N SER A 318 -2.46 -0.63 -13.93
CA SER A 318 -2.41 -1.82 -13.07
C SER A 318 -1.86 -1.42 -11.70
N ALA A 319 -2.50 -1.88 -10.63
CA ALA A 319 -1.91 -1.86 -9.29
C ALA A 319 -1.64 -3.27 -8.79
N ARG A 320 -0.46 -3.45 -8.20
CA ARG A 320 -0.05 -4.71 -7.61
C ARG A 320 0.60 -4.46 -6.26
N GLU A 321 0.19 -5.24 -5.27
CA GLU A 321 0.87 -5.28 -3.99
C GLU A 321 2.17 -6.08 -4.12
N THR A 322 3.24 -5.58 -3.52
CA THR A 322 4.50 -6.28 -3.46
C THR A 322 5.03 -6.33 -2.02
N THR A 323 5.24 -7.54 -1.51
CA THR A 323 5.95 -7.75 -0.23
C THR A 323 7.45 -7.65 -0.35
N ARG A 324 7.95 -7.08 -1.43
CA ARG A 324 9.38 -7.02 -1.74
C ARG A 324 9.99 -5.68 -1.29
N ASN A 325 9.14 -4.76 -0.83
CA ASN A 325 9.49 -3.48 -0.22
C ASN A 325 9.55 -3.41 1.35
N PRO A 326 9.49 -4.47 2.21
CA PRO A 326 9.16 -4.23 3.61
C PRO A 326 10.42 -4.04 4.47
N ASP A 327 10.55 -2.83 5.00
CA ASP A 327 11.18 -2.56 6.30
C ASP A 327 10.23 -2.86 7.49
N GLY A 328 9.17 -3.65 7.32
CA GLY A 328 8.17 -3.86 8.38
C GLY A 328 7.34 -5.13 8.29
N PHE A 329 6.47 -5.31 9.30
CA PHE A 329 5.57 -6.44 9.45
C PHE A 329 4.14 -6.01 9.17
N PRO A 330 3.57 -6.35 8.01
CA PRO A 330 2.15 -6.12 7.79
C PRO A 330 1.32 -7.03 8.70
N LEU A 331 0.12 -6.58 9.06
CA LEU A 331 -0.90 -7.48 9.59
C LEU A 331 -1.57 -8.29 8.47
N ALA A 332 -1.58 -7.76 7.24
CA ALA A 332 -2.15 -8.44 6.09
C ALA A 332 -1.46 -9.79 5.84
N PRO A 333 -2.22 -10.90 5.77
CA PRO A 333 -1.69 -12.19 5.36
C PRO A 333 -1.13 -12.15 3.93
N ALA A 334 -0.30 -13.13 3.58
CA ALA A 334 0.09 -13.34 2.19
C ALA A 334 -1.14 -13.45 1.28
N LEU A 335 -1.01 -12.92 0.06
CA LEU A 335 -2.05 -12.91 -0.98
C LEU A 335 -3.32 -12.16 -0.59
N ARG A 336 -3.25 -11.21 0.36
CA ARG A 336 -4.38 -10.35 0.71
C ARG A 336 -3.98 -8.88 0.78
N VAL A 337 -4.75 -8.03 0.13
CA VAL A 337 -4.59 -6.57 0.23
C VAL A 337 -4.82 -6.13 1.68
N PRO A 338 -3.99 -5.22 2.24
CA PRO A 338 -4.25 -4.64 3.55
C PRO A 338 -5.61 -3.93 3.52
N SER A 339 -6.51 -4.34 4.40
CA SER A 339 -7.74 -3.59 4.63
C SER A 339 -7.39 -2.20 5.16
N LEU A 340 -8.04 -1.16 4.65
CA LEU A 340 -8.02 0.16 5.27
C LEU A 340 -8.40 0.00 6.75
N SER A 341 -7.64 0.65 7.63
CA SER A 341 -7.96 0.64 9.06
C SER A 341 -9.35 1.18 9.29
N ARG A 342 -10.09 0.59 10.22
CA ARG A 342 -11.34 1.19 10.69
C ARG A 342 -11.11 2.59 11.24
N LEU A 343 -9.94 2.84 11.80
CA LEU A 343 -9.53 4.15 12.29
C LEU A 343 -9.27 5.12 11.11
N GLU A 344 -8.66 4.66 10.01
CA GLU A 344 -8.56 5.47 8.79
C GLU A 344 -9.95 5.77 8.21
N ILE A 345 -10.82 4.76 8.16
CA ILE A 345 -12.21 4.91 7.69
C ILE A 345 -12.98 5.89 8.57
N ALA A 346 -12.85 5.79 9.89
CA ALA A 346 -13.45 6.72 10.83
C ALA A 346 -12.87 8.13 10.65
N LEU A 347 -11.56 8.29 10.53
CA LEU A 347 -10.93 9.60 10.28
C LEU A 347 -11.38 10.21 8.94
N MET A 348 -11.57 9.39 7.90
CA MET A 348 -12.10 9.83 6.61
C MET A 348 -13.60 10.18 6.67
N GLY A 349 -14.38 9.49 7.52
CA GLY A 349 -15.81 9.71 7.72
C GLY A 349 -16.16 10.83 8.72
N CYS A 350 -15.28 11.14 9.67
CA CYS A 350 -15.45 12.19 10.69
C CYS A 350 -15.25 13.62 10.16
N GLY A 351 -15.30 13.83 8.84
CA GLY A 351 -15.42 15.17 8.24
C GLY A 351 -16.79 15.83 8.43
N GLY A 352 -17.72 15.19 9.15
CA GLY A 352 -18.98 15.78 9.62
C GLY A 352 -18.81 16.60 10.91
N PRO A 353 -19.72 17.55 11.19
CA PRO A 353 -19.52 18.56 12.23
C PRO A 353 -19.70 17.95 13.62
N MET A 354 -18.60 17.52 14.25
CA MET A 354 -18.58 17.20 15.68
C MET A 354 -17.39 17.89 16.36
N GLY A 355 -17.72 18.94 17.12
CA GLY A 355 -17.05 19.33 18.37
C GLY A 355 -15.59 19.74 18.28
N GLY A 356 -15.36 21.06 18.22
CA GLY A 356 -14.03 21.64 18.38
C GLY A 356 -13.39 21.28 19.73
N PHE A 357 -12.19 20.72 19.67
CA PHE A 357 -11.22 20.87 20.75
C PHE A 357 -10.59 22.29 20.65
N PRO A 358 -10.38 22.99 21.78
CA PRO A 358 -9.87 24.35 21.76
C PRO A 358 -8.43 24.35 21.23
N ARG A 359 -8.26 25.01 20.08
CA ARG A 359 -6.96 25.27 19.46
C ARG A 359 -6.26 26.34 20.29
N ALA A 360 -5.23 25.96 21.05
CA ALA A 360 -4.31 26.91 21.65
C ALA A 360 -3.45 27.56 20.54
N SER A 361 -3.23 28.88 20.67
CA SER A 361 -2.48 29.81 19.80
C SER A 361 -3.25 30.43 18.62
N GLY A 362 -3.52 31.74 18.77
CA GLY A 362 -4.28 32.58 17.85
C GLY A 362 -3.48 33.04 16.63
N ALA A 363 -3.39 32.18 15.62
CA ALA A 363 -3.03 32.59 14.26
C ALA A 363 -4.31 32.64 13.38
N PRO A 364 -4.53 33.71 12.58
CA PRO A 364 -5.69 33.80 11.70
C PRO A 364 -5.59 32.75 10.57
N PRO A 365 -6.73 32.18 10.12
CA PRO A 365 -6.71 31.13 9.11
C PRO A 365 -6.28 31.67 7.74
N PRO A 366 -5.51 30.91 6.94
CA PRO A 366 -5.32 31.24 5.54
C PRO A 366 -6.65 31.10 4.80
N ARG A 367 -7.11 32.22 4.22
CA ARG A 367 -8.26 32.26 3.31
C ARG A 367 -7.89 31.56 2.00
N THR A 368 -8.22 30.27 1.90
CA THR A 368 -8.61 29.50 0.69
C THR A 368 -8.38 28.01 0.96
N ALA A 369 -9.30 27.35 1.68
CA ALA A 369 -9.39 25.89 1.70
C ALA A 369 -10.79 25.53 1.18
N PRO A 370 -10.91 24.80 0.06
CA PRO A 370 -12.21 24.36 -0.42
C PRO A 370 -12.82 23.37 0.57
N THR A 371 -14.13 23.45 0.69
CA THR A 371 -15.01 22.76 1.65
C THR A 371 -14.74 21.23 1.71
N LEU A 372 -13.95 20.80 2.68
CA LEU A 372 -13.50 19.40 2.89
C LEU A 372 -14.64 18.38 3.18
N ALA A 373 -15.82 18.84 3.59
CA ALA A 373 -16.92 17.97 4.02
C ALA A 373 -17.55 17.16 2.88
N ALA A 374 -17.71 17.75 1.68
CA ALA A 374 -18.22 17.02 0.50
C ALA A 374 -17.14 16.15 -0.17
N GLY A 375 -15.86 16.49 0.03
CA GLY A 375 -14.71 15.75 -0.51
C GLY A 375 -14.43 14.43 0.22
N GLY A 376 -14.67 14.36 1.54
CA GLY A 376 -14.36 13.16 2.34
C GLY A 376 -15.10 11.90 1.90
N ALA A 377 -16.40 11.99 1.60
CA ALA A 377 -17.19 10.86 1.13
C ALA A 377 -16.78 10.36 -0.26
N ALA A 378 -16.50 11.28 -1.19
CA ALA A 378 -16.03 10.96 -2.54
C ALA A 378 -14.61 10.35 -2.53
N VAL A 379 -13.73 10.85 -1.64
CA VAL A 379 -12.37 10.32 -1.42
C VAL A 379 -12.43 8.92 -0.82
N SER A 380 -13.28 8.69 0.18
CA SER A 380 -13.49 7.37 0.77
C SER A 380 -14.04 6.38 -0.25
N SER A 381 -14.99 6.81 -1.10
CA SER A 381 -15.53 6.00 -2.18
C SER A 381 -14.47 5.64 -3.24
N ALA A 382 -13.64 6.59 -3.67
CA ALA A 382 -12.60 6.34 -4.67
C ALA A 382 -11.48 5.44 -4.13
N ALA A 383 -11.08 5.64 -2.86
CA ALA A 383 -10.12 4.76 -2.20
C ALA A 383 -10.70 3.34 -2.05
N ALA A 384 -11.96 3.21 -1.63
CA ALA A 384 -12.65 1.93 -1.49
C ALA A 384 -12.82 1.19 -2.83
N SER A 385 -13.19 1.89 -3.91
CA SER A 385 -13.24 1.32 -5.27
C SER A 385 -11.85 0.88 -5.75
N GLY A 386 -10.80 1.65 -5.42
CA GLY A 386 -9.42 1.32 -5.76
C GLY A 386 -8.86 0.07 -5.06
N VAL A 387 -9.36 -0.29 -3.87
CA VAL A 387 -8.92 -1.50 -3.13
C VAL A 387 -9.14 -2.76 -3.97
N GLY A 388 -10.26 -2.85 -4.67
CA GLY A 388 -10.58 -3.99 -5.54
C GLY A 388 -9.70 -4.09 -6.78
N CYS A 389 -8.98 -3.02 -7.12
CA CYS A 389 -8.11 -2.95 -8.30
C CYS A 389 -6.65 -3.32 -8.00
N VAL A 390 -6.29 -3.57 -6.73
CA VAL A 390 -4.93 -3.94 -6.35
C VAL A 390 -4.78 -5.47 -6.36
N ASP A 391 -3.94 -5.99 -7.25
CA ASP A 391 -3.61 -7.42 -7.29
C ASP A 391 -2.73 -7.81 -6.08
N PRO A 392 -3.19 -8.68 -5.17
CA PRO A 392 -2.39 -9.12 -4.03
C PRO A 392 -1.43 -10.26 -4.39
N GLY A 393 -1.36 -10.72 -5.64
CA GLY A 393 -0.55 -11.87 -6.06
C GLY A 393 0.95 -11.73 -5.80
N GLY A 394 1.45 -10.49 -5.63
CA GLY A 394 2.82 -10.20 -5.22
C GLY A 394 3.05 -10.16 -3.70
N ASN A 395 1.99 -10.35 -2.89
CA ASN A 395 2.07 -10.34 -1.44
C ASN A 395 2.41 -11.73 -0.87
N ARG A 396 3.63 -11.89 -0.35
CA ARG A 396 4.19 -13.03 0.37
C ARG A 396 4.16 -12.91 1.91
N GLY A 397 3.44 -11.95 2.48
CA GLY A 397 3.44 -11.64 3.91
C GLY A 397 4.71 -10.96 4.43
N PRO A 398 4.98 -11.06 5.75
CA PRO A 398 6.20 -10.51 6.36
C PRO A 398 7.47 -11.21 5.86
N PRO A 399 8.63 -10.52 5.85
CA PRO A 399 9.88 -11.12 5.38
C PRO A 399 10.25 -12.36 6.19
N SER A 400 10.74 -13.42 5.53
CA SER A 400 11.27 -14.60 6.20
C SER A 400 12.60 -14.30 6.87
N SER A 401 12.99 -15.10 7.87
CA SER A 401 14.31 -15.01 8.52
C SER A 401 15.48 -15.24 7.56
N SER A 402 15.25 -15.93 6.44
CA SER A 402 16.23 -16.16 5.37
C SER A 402 16.30 -15.04 4.34
N SER A 403 15.32 -14.12 4.35
CA SER A 403 15.27 -12.99 3.42
C SER A 403 16.21 -11.89 3.91
N ARG A 404 17.20 -11.55 3.09
CA ARG A 404 18.13 -10.44 3.35
C ARG A 404 17.69 -9.21 2.57
N LEU A 405 17.98 -8.01 3.08
CA LEU A 405 17.56 -6.77 2.46
C LEU A 405 18.08 -6.65 1.02
N TRP A 406 19.37 -6.90 0.80
CA TRP A 406 19.97 -6.79 -0.53
C TRP A 406 19.31 -7.71 -1.57
N LYS A 407 18.88 -8.93 -1.17
CA LYS A 407 18.15 -9.84 -2.07
C LYS A 407 16.80 -9.27 -2.48
N ARG A 408 16.11 -8.61 -1.54
CA ARG A 408 14.82 -7.96 -1.81
C ARG A 408 14.97 -6.72 -2.69
N LEU A 409 16.05 -5.95 -2.50
CA LEU A 409 16.40 -4.82 -3.38
C LEU A 409 16.69 -5.29 -4.81
N LEU A 410 17.50 -6.34 -4.98
CA LEU A 410 17.82 -6.94 -6.27
C LEU A 410 16.58 -7.52 -6.94
N GLN A 411 15.78 -8.29 -6.20
CA GLN A 411 14.54 -8.84 -6.71
C GLN A 411 13.57 -7.75 -7.19
N PHE A 412 13.47 -6.61 -6.48
CA PHE A 412 12.67 -5.48 -6.95
C PHE A 412 13.22 -4.94 -8.28
N ALA A 413 14.54 -4.77 -8.41
CA ALA A 413 15.15 -4.28 -9.64
C ALA A 413 14.90 -5.24 -10.83
N GLU A 414 15.09 -6.55 -10.62
CA GLU A 414 14.80 -7.59 -11.62
C GLU A 414 13.35 -7.54 -12.09
N GLU A 415 12.41 -7.45 -11.16
CA GLU A 415 10.99 -7.41 -11.47
C GLU A 415 10.59 -6.11 -12.15
N ALA A 416 11.04 -4.98 -11.64
CA ALA A 416 10.81 -3.68 -12.26
C ALA A 416 11.30 -3.71 -13.72
N MET A 417 12.43 -4.33 -14.01
CA MET A 417 12.94 -4.48 -15.38
C MET A 417 12.21 -5.54 -16.20
N GLY A 418 11.64 -6.56 -15.57
CA GLY A 418 10.92 -7.67 -16.23
C GLY A 418 9.50 -7.35 -16.67
N VAL A 419 8.82 -6.37 -16.06
CA VAL A 419 7.45 -5.99 -16.47
C VAL A 419 7.43 -5.30 -17.85
N GLN A 420 6.25 -5.12 -18.46
CA GLN A 420 6.14 -4.49 -19.78
C GLN A 420 6.07 -2.96 -19.69
N GLU A 421 5.59 -2.47 -18.56
CA GLU A 421 5.41 -1.06 -18.22
C GLU A 421 6.75 -0.31 -18.20
N GLU A 422 6.76 0.86 -18.82
CA GLU A 422 7.93 1.74 -18.92
C GLU A 422 8.19 2.48 -17.61
N THR A 423 7.11 2.86 -16.92
CA THR A 423 7.14 3.55 -15.64
C THR A 423 6.63 2.65 -14.53
N VAL A 424 7.37 2.58 -13.44
CA VAL A 424 6.99 1.84 -12.23
C VAL A 424 6.94 2.83 -11.06
N ILE A 425 5.76 3.02 -10.47
CA ILE A 425 5.58 3.87 -9.29
C ILE A 425 5.50 2.97 -8.06
N ALA A 426 6.47 3.06 -7.15
CA ALA A 426 6.58 2.22 -5.97
C ALA A 426 6.41 3.02 -4.67
N VAL A 427 5.37 2.69 -3.88
CA VAL A 427 5.11 3.30 -2.57
C VAL A 427 5.72 2.45 -1.46
N GLY A 428 6.53 3.06 -0.58
CA GLY A 428 7.25 2.33 0.47
C GLY A 428 7.86 3.17 1.59
N HIS A 429 8.86 2.61 2.26
CA HIS A 429 9.58 3.24 3.38
C HIS A 429 10.79 4.02 2.95
N SER A 430 11.09 5.09 3.69
CA SER A 430 12.29 5.89 3.45
C SER A 430 13.59 5.10 3.64
N ARG A 431 13.63 4.13 4.57
CA ARG A 431 14.84 3.34 4.81
C ARG A 431 15.10 2.42 3.62
N TRP A 432 14.10 1.68 3.16
CA TRP A 432 14.21 0.78 2.00
C TRP A 432 14.60 1.57 0.76
N ILE A 433 13.96 2.73 0.51
CA ILE A 433 14.32 3.61 -0.61
C ILE A 433 15.79 4.05 -0.48
N ARG A 434 16.22 4.48 0.70
CA ARG A 434 17.62 4.88 0.92
C ARG A 434 18.61 3.74 0.66
N GLU A 435 18.33 2.54 1.16
CA GLU A 435 19.20 1.38 0.92
C GLU A 435 19.17 0.94 -0.56
N PHE A 436 18.06 1.14 -1.28
CA PHE A 436 17.99 0.96 -2.73
C PHE A 436 18.97 1.89 -3.45
N PHE A 437 18.98 3.19 -3.09
CA PHE A 437 19.95 4.13 -3.64
C PHE A 437 21.39 3.73 -3.28
N ARG A 438 21.68 3.32 -2.04
CA ARG A 438 23.03 2.84 -1.68
C ARG A 438 23.45 1.63 -2.52
N ALA A 439 22.53 0.71 -2.77
CA ALA A 439 22.78 -0.52 -3.52
C ALA A 439 23.04 -0.29 -5.01
N PHE A 440 22.37 0.68 -5.65
CA PHE A 440 22.38 0.83 -7.11
C PHE A 440 22.94 2.16 -7.64
N SER A 441 23.33 3.11 -6.79
CA SER A 441 23.97 4.36 -7.23
C SER A 441 25.46 4.18 -7.47
N LEU A 442 26.03 4.73 -8.54
CA LEU A 442 27.46 4.65 -8.82
C LEU A 442 28.32 5.09 -7.62
N PRO A 443 29.51 4.49 -7.39
CA PRO A 443 30.35 4.82 -6.24
C PRO A 443 30.73 6.31 -6.14
N GLU A 444 30.87 7.00 -7.28
CA GLU A 444 31.23 8.42 -7.37
C GLU A 444 30.02 9.36 -7.21
N ALA A 445 28.80 8.83 -7.24
CA ALA A 445 27.57 9.63 -7.22
C ALA A 445 27.16 9.99 -5.78
N ASP A 446 27.29 11.27 -5.42
CA ASP A 446 26.77 11.76 -4.14
C ASP A 446 25.29 12.16 -4.25
N LEU A 447 24.41 11.15 -4.18
CA LEU A 447 22.97 11.36 -4.22
C LEU A 447 22.39 11.56 -2.81
N PRO A 448 21.67 12.66 -2.53
CA PRO A 448 21.03 12.89 -1.22
C PRO A 448 20.14 11.73 -0.77
N ALA A 449 19.48 11.05 -1.72
CA ALA A 449 18.60 9.91 -1.48
C ALA A 449 19.31 8.69 -0.88
N SER A 450 20.64 8.59 -0.98
CA SER A 450 21.44 7.50 -0.39
C SER A 450 21.77 7.73 1.09
N ARG A 451 21.70 8.98 1.59
CA ARG A 451 22.10 9.35 2.96
C ARG A 451 20.93 9.88 3.79
N ARG A 452 20.08 10.69 3.17
CA ARG A 452 19.02 11.45 3.85
C ARG A 452 17.68 10.76 3.73
N LYS A 453 16.81 11.04 4.70
CA LYS A 453 15.47 10.47 4.76
C LYS A 453 14.55 11.32 3.89
N LEU A 454 13.87 10.74 2.91
CA LEU A 454 12.84 11.46 2.15
C LEU A 454 11.70 11.90 3.08
N SER A 455 11.11 13.09 2.91
CA SER A 455 9.95 13.56 3.69
C SER A 455 8.72 12.67 3.45
N ASN A 456 7.74 12.66 4.37
CA ASN A 456 6.50 11.90 4.17
C ASN A 456 5.83 12.33 2.86
N CYS A 457 5.27 11.39 2.10
CA CYS A 457 4.75 11.62 0.74
C CYS A 457 5.73 12.26 -0.24
N GLY A 458 7.04 12.29 0.05
CA GLY A 458 8.02 12.71 -0.93
C GLY A 458 8.01 11.77 -2.15
N VAL A 459 8.11 12.36 -3.34
CA VAL A 459 8.05 11.69 -4.63
C VAL A 459 9.38 11.90 -5.35
N LEU A 460 10.06 10.81 -5.68
CA LEU A 460 11.40 10.80 -6.28
C LEU A 460 11.38 9.97 -7.56
N SER A 461 11.71 10.57 -8.69
CA SER A 461 11.82 9.89 -9.99
C SER A 461 13.29 9.60 -10.31
N LEU A 462 13.56 8.48 -10.96
CA LEU A 462 14.87 8.09 -11.46
C LEU A 462 14.75 7.19 -12.69
N ARG A 463 15.84 7.03 -13.44
CA ARG A 463 16.01 5.97 -14.44
C ARG A 463 16.90 4.86 -13.88
N LEU A 464 16.36 3.65 -13.92
CA LEU A 464 17.08 2.42 -13.63
C LEU A 464 17.53 1.81 -14.95
N ALA A 465 18.81 1.48 -15.07
CA ALA A 465 19.40 0.81 -16.23
C ALA A 465 19.75 -0.63 -15.87
N GLN A 466 19.41 -1.57 -16.75
CA GLN A 466 19.87 -2.95 -16.72
C GLN A 466 21.06 -3.01 -17.66
N ILE A 467 22.22 -3.36 -17.11
CA ILE A 467 23.49 -3.37 -17.83
C ILE A 467 24.02 -4.78 -17.91
N GLN A 468 24.70 -5.10 -19.00
CA GLN A 468 25.36 -6.39 -19.19
C GLN A 468 26.85 -6.17 -19.43
N HIS A 469 27.68 -6.90 -18.68
CA HIS A 469 29.13 -6.90 -18.88
C HIS A 469 29.48 -7.54 -20.22
N GLU A 470 30.27 -6.86 -21.05
CA GLU A 470 30.56 -7.31 -22.42
C GLU A 470 31.30 -8.66 -22.46
N GLU A 471 32.28 -8.85 -21.56
CA GLU A 471 33.09 -10.09 -21.54
C GLU A 471 32.44 -11.26 -20.81
N THR A 472 31.74 -11.02 -19.69
CA THR A 472 31.24 -12.10 -18.83
C THR A 472 29.76 -12.42 -19.09
N GLY A 473 29.04 -11.54 -19.80
CA GLY A 473 27.60 -11.63 -19.98
C GLY A 473 26.79 -11.43 -18.70
N SER A 474 27.44 -11.11 -17.57
CA SER A 474 26.77 -10.89 -16.28
C SER A 474 25.89 -9.64 -16.32
N VAL A 475 24.73 -9.71 -15.68
CA VAL A 475 23.74 -8.63 -15.65
C VAL A 475 23.81 -7.92 -14.30
N ASP A 476 23.75 -6.59 -14.34
CA ASP A 476 23.68 -5.75 -13.15
C ASP A 476 22.69 -4.59 -13.35
N TYR A 477 22.42 -3.85 -12.28
CA TYR A 477 21.49 -2.72 -12.28
C TYR A 477 22.17 -1.47 -11.74
N CYS A 478 21.89 -0.33 -12.38
CA CYS A 478 22.48 0.95 -12.02
C CYS A 478 21.45 2.07 -12.11
N ILE A 479 21.48 3.01 -11.16
CA ILE A 479 20.73 4.26 -11.23
C ILE A 479 21.53 5.25 -12.08
N GLU A 480 20.89 5.87 -13.07
CA GLU A 480 21.48 6.97 -13.83
C GLU A 480 21.45 8.24 -12.95
N THR A 481 22.60 8.66 -12.41
CA THR A 481 22.70 9.75 -11.43
C THR A 481 21.99 11.04 -11.86
N GLU A 482 22.14 11.43 -13.13
CA GLU A 482 21.56 12.66 -13.70
C GLU A 482 20.04 12.61 -13.86
N SER A 483 19.46 11.40 -13.85
CA SER A 483 18.02 11.20 -14.02
C SER A 483 17.23 11.41 -12.71
N VAL A 484 17.92 11.49 -11.57
CA VAL A 484 17.29 11.54 -10.25
C VAL A 484 16.67 12.92 -10.02
N ARG A 485 15.33 12.97 -9.90
CA ARG A 485 14.57 14.22 -9.70
C ARG A 485 13.60 14.09 -8.53
N LEU A 486 13.69 15.03 -7.59
CA LEU A 486 12.71 15.17 -6.52
C LEU A 486 11.50 15.94 -7.05
N LEU A 487 10.39 15.24 -7.28
CA LEU A 487 9.16 15.80 -7.84
C LEU A 487 8.28 16.46 -6.77
N HIS A 488 8.33 15.96 -5.52
CA HIS A 488 7.57 16.49 -4.40
C HIS A 488 8.27 16.19 -3.07
N GLY A 489 8.15 17.11 -2.10
CA GLY A 489 8.70 16.94 -0.75
C GLY A 489 10.13 17.47 -0.58
N SER A 490 10.84 16.94 0.40
CA SER A 490 12.20 17.36 0.75
C SER A 490 13.02 16.20 1.32
N PHE A 491 14.34 16.36 1.41
CA PHE A 491 15.20 15.48 2.19
C PHE A 491 15.32 16.02 3.62
N LEU A 492 15.16 15.14 4.62
CA LEU A 492 15.28 15.40 6.05
C LEU A 492 16.70 15.13 6.53
#